data_AF-A0A2P6SEK0-F1
#
_entry.id   AF-A0A2P6SEK0-F1
#
_cell.length_a   1.000
_cell.length_b   1.000
_cell.length_c   1.000
_cell.angle_alpha   90.00
_cell.angle_beta   90.00
_cell.angle_gamma   90.00
#
_symmetry.space_group_name_H-M   'P 1'
#
loop_
_entity.id
_entity.type
_entity.pdbx_description
1 polymer ?
#
loop_
_entity_poly.entity_id
_entity_poly.type
_entity_poly.pdbx_seq_one_letter_code
_entity_poly.pdbx_strand_id
1 'polypeptide(L)'
;MFWFHAVPHFAYLINRMPCRSLKMSSPYIELFGFAPDLSFLKIFGTACYPFLRPYSHDKLEPRSSCCVFLGYALGYKGVFCYNVEKNKLWMSRHVVHDETIFPYHITPASKSTASSSSSRPCQSSASYQYSVPSSFVSPAPSSPIQSPMLPILQVVLPFDSPS
;
A
#
# COMPACT_ATOMS: atom_id res chain seq x y z
N MET A 1 10.44 -10.50 4.44
CA MET A 1 9.37 -10.07 5.38
C MET A 1 8.98 -8.64 5.02
N PHE A 2 7.87 -8.42 4.29
CA PHE A 2 7.47 -7.10 3.75
C PHE A 2 6.38 -6.39 4.58
N TRP A 3 5.99 -6.99 5.70
CA TRP A 3 4.90 -6.54 6.58
C TRP A 3 5.03 -5.09 7.03
N PHE A 4 6.24 -4.64 7.35
CA PHE A 4 6.50 -3.27 7.78
C PHE A 4 6.06 -2.23 6.72
N HIS A 5 6.13 -2.56 5.44
CA HIS A 5 5.66 -1.70 4.36
C HIS A 5 4.19 -1.95 4.00
N ALA A 6 3.73 -3.20 4.11
CA ALA A 6 2.35 -3.59 3.78
C ALA A 6 1.31 -2.99 4.74
N VAL A 7 1.56 -3.06 6.05
CA VAL A 7 0.62 -2.57 7.08
C VAL A 7 0.27 -1.09 6.92
N PRO A 8 1.22 -0.13 6.80
CA PRO A 8 0.88 1.27 6.63
C PRO A 8 0.16 1.55 5.30
N HIS A 9 0.52 0.84 4.23
CA HIS A 9 -0.17 0.97 2.94
C HIS A 9 -1.63 0.50 3.04
N PHE A 10 -1.87 -0.62 3.72
CA PHE A 10 -3.20 -1.16 3.94
C PHE A 10 -4.06 -0.26 4.86
N ALA A 11 -3.47 0.27 5.94
CA ALA A 11 -4.15 1.23 6.80
C ALA A 11 -4.53 2.51 6.03
N TYR A 12 -3.64 3.00 5.17
CA TYR A 12 -3.89 4.14 4.29
C TYR A 12 -5.12 3.91 3.39
N LEU A 13 -5.23 2.69 2.83
CA LEU A 13 -6.36 2.25 2.01
C LEU A 13 -7.66 2.17 2.81
N ILE A 14 -7.68 1.42 3.94
CA ILE A 14 -8.87 1.27 4.78
C ILE A 14 -9.47 2.60 5.17
N ASN A 15 -8.62 3.56 5.56
CA ASN A 15 -9.10 4.87 5.98
C ASN A 15 -9.78 5.65 4.85
N ARG A 16 -9.50 5.31 3.58
CA ARG A 16 -10.04 5.98 2.39
C ARG A 16 -11.11 5.17 1.65
N MET A 17 -11.28 3.89 2.01
CA MET A 17 -12.34 3.07 1.45
C MET A 17 -13.69 3.42 2.07
N PRO A 18 -14.79 3.37 1.30
CA PRO A 18 -16.13 3.52 1.84
C PRO A 18 -16.48 2.33 2.72
N CYS A 19 -17.11 2.58 3.87
CA CYS A 19 -17.52 1.52 4.80
C CYS A 19 -19.02 1.57 5.12
N ARG A 20 -19.63 0.39 5.29
CA ARG A 20 -21.08 0.26 5.53
C ARG A 20 -21.53 0.86 6.86
N SER A 21 -20.70 0.76 7.90
CA SER A 21 -20.97 1.34 9.23
C SER A 21 -21.11 2.86 9.20
N LEU A 22 -20.49 3.51 8.22
CA LEU A 22 -20.47 4.96 8.05
C LEU A 22 -21.36 5.39 6.87
N LYS A 23 -22.45 4.65 6.61
CA LYS A 23 -23.41 4.96 5.52
C LYS A 23 -22.74 5.08 4.14
N MET A 24 -21.75 4.23 3.84
CA MET A 24 -20.93 4.29 2.62
C MET A 24 -20.03 5.53 2.49
N SER A 25 -19.84 6.29 3.57
CA SER A 25 -18.79 7.30 3.71
C SER A 25 -17.45 6.65 4.05
N SER A 26 -16.36 7.38 3.78
CA SER A 26 -15.00 6.99 4.13
C SER A 26 -14.60 7.67 5.46
N PRO A 27 -13.86 6.98 6.36
CA PRO A 27 -13.35 7.60 7.58
C PRO A 27 -12.54 8.89 7.33
N TYR A 28 -11.79 8.94 6.23
CA TYR A 28 -11.07 10.13 5.78
C TYR A 28 -12.03 11.31 5.50
N ILE A 29 -13.15 11.05 4.84
CA ILE A 29 -14.13 12.09 4.52
C ILE A 29 -14.80 12.62 5.80
N GLU A 30 -15.17 11.74 6.73
CA GLU A 30 -15.76 12.19 8.00
C GLU A 30 -14.77 13.00 8.87
N LEU A 31 -13.48 12.67 8.81
CA LEU A 31 -12.47 13.36 9.61
C LEU A 31 -12.04 14.70 9.00
N PHE A 32 -11.90 14.78 7.69
CA PHE A 32 -11.35 15.95 7.00
C PHE A 32 -12.39 16.79 6.24
N GLY A 33 -13.58 16.26 6.00
CA GLY A 33 -14.68 16.95 5.31
C GLY A 33 -14.56 17.04 3.79
N PHE A 34 -13.54 16.42 3.17
CA PHE A 34 -13.35 16.42 1.71
C PHE A 34 -12.89 15.06 1.19
N ALA A 35 -13.10 14.82 -0.10
CA ALA A 35 -12.73 13.56 -0.75
C ALA A 35 -11.21 13.42 -0.90
N PRO A 36 -10.62 12.23 -0.60
CA PRO A 36 -9.20 12.01 -0.78
C PRO A 36 -8.82 12.01 -2.27
N ASP A 37 -7.70 12.63 -2.62
CA ASP A 37 -7.07 12.41 -3.93
C ASP A 37 -6.40 11.03 -3.94
N LEU A 38 -6.82 10.18 -4.88
CA LEU A 38 -6.32 8.81 -5.08
C LEU A 38 -5.44 8.69 -6.32
N SER A 39 -5.13 9.78 -7.02
CA SER A 39 -4.36 9.75 -8.27
C SER A 39 -2.95 9.15 -8.11
N PHE A 40 -2.36 9.32 -6.93
CA PHE A 40 -1.05 8.79 -6.60
C PHE A 40 -1.08 7.37 -6.04
N LEU A 41 -2.26 6.83 -5.75
CA LEU A 41 -2.43 5.51 -5.17
C LEU A 41 -2.03 4.43 -6.20
N LYS A 42 -1.22 3.48 -5.76
CA LYS A 42 -0.70 2.37 -6.54
C LYS A 42 -0.92 1.06 -5.82
N ILE A 43 -1.14 0.00 -6.58
CA ILE A 43 -1.43 -1.32 -6.03
C ILE A 43 -0.14 -1.92 -5.46
N PHE A 44 -0.17 -2.28 -4.18
CA PHE A 44 0.93 -2.99 -3.52
C PHE A 44 1.32 -4.27 -4.26
N GLY A 45 2.61 -4.53 -4.42
CA GLY A 45 3.13 -5.75 -5.04
C GLY A 45 3.20 -5.73 -6.57
N THR A 46 2.87 -4.61 -7.21
CA THR A 46 2.99 -4.43 -8.67
C THR A 46 4.43 -4.28 -9.12
N ALA A 47 4.68 -4.55 -10.41
CA ALA A 47 5.95 -4.25 -11.03
C ALA A 47 6.17 -2.74 -11.09
N CYS A 48 7.39 -2.32 -10.77
CA CYS A 48 7.80 -0.94 -10.83
C CYS A 48 9.24 -0.81 -11.30
N TYR A 49 9.53 0.29 -11.99
CA TYR A 49 10.81 0.58 -12.60
C TYR A 49 11.32 1.92 -12.06
N PRO A 50 12.11 1.90 -10.96
CA PRO A 50 12.67 3.12 -10.41
C PRO A 50 13.80 3.67 -11.28
N PHE A 51 13.97 4.99 -11.26
CA PHE A 51 15.14 5.65 -11.83
C PHE A 51 16.35 5.41 -10.92
N LEU A 52 17.31 4.61 -11.38
CA LEU A 52 18.47 4.14 -10.62
C LEU A 52 19.76 4.91 -10.90
N ARG A 53 19.75 5.89 -11.81
CA ARG A 53 20.93 6.73 -12.12
C ARG A 53 21.66 7.32 -10.91
N PRO A 54 20.98 7.88 -9.88
CA PRO A 54 21.70 8.39 -8.71
C PRO A 54 22.35 7.29 -7.86
N TYR A 55 21.99 6.02 -8.10
CA TYR A 55 22.50 4.85 -7.40
C TYR A 55 23.51 4.03 -8.23
N SER A 56 23.74 4.41 -9.48
CA SER A 56 24.66 3.71 -10.40
C SER A 56 26.06 4.29 -10.26
N HIS A 57 27.08 3.43 -10.20
CA HIS A 57 28.49 3.86 -10.17
C HIS A 57 29.01 4.09 -11.60
N ASP A 58 28.57 3.26 -12.55
CA ASP A 58 29.06 3.30 -13.93
C ASP A 58 28.06 3.94 -14.90
N LYS A 59 28.59 4.61 -15.93
CA LYS A 59 27.76 5.24 -16.97
C LYS A 59 26.98 4.24 -17.82
N LEU A 60 27.45 2.99 -17.87
CA LEU A 60 26.88 1.88 -18.65
C LEU A 60 25.87 1.02 -17.87
N GLU A 61 25.70 1.27 -16.57
CA GLU A 61 24.72 0.55 -15.77
C GLU A 61 23.28 0.87 -16.23
N PRO A 62 22.36 -0.11 -16.10
CA PRO A 62 20.97 0.08 -16.47
C PRO A 62 20.34 1.23 -15.67
N ARG A 63 19.58 2.08 -16.35
CA ARG A 63 18.95 3.26 -15.75
C ARG A 63 17.75 2.93 -14.85
N SER A 64 17.22 1.72 -14.98
CA SER A 64 16.11 1.17 -14.21
C SER A 64 16.20 -0.34 -14.17
N SER A 65 15.69 -0.96 -13.12
CA SER A 65 15.54 -2.42 -13.04
C SER A 65 14.12 -2.79 -12.62
N CYS A 66 13.67 -3.99 -12.99
CA CYS A 66 12.38 -4.50 -12.52
C CYS A 66 12.42 -4.66 -10.99
N CYS A 67 11.45 -4.07 -10.31
CA CYS A 67 11.30 -4.10 -8.87
C CYS A 67 9.83 -4.31 -8.49
N VAL A 68 9.58 -4.68 -7.24
CA VAL A 68 8.25 -4.80 -6.66
C VAL A 68 7.95 -3.57 -5.83
N PHE A 69 6.79 -2.97 -6.07
CA PHE A 69 6.33 -1.83 -5.30
C PHE A 69 5.89 -2.27 -3.90
N LEU A 70 6.49 -1.67 -2.86
CA LEU A 70 6.20 -1.97 -1.46
C LEU A 70 5.41 -0.86 -0.75
N GLY A 71 5.28 0.34 -1.32
CA GLY A 71 4.55 1.43 -0.68
C GLY A 71 5.29 2.76 -0.68
N TYR A 72 4.82 3.69 0.12
CA TYR A 72 5.30 5.08 0.13
C TYR A 72 6.26 5.33 1.30
N ALA A 73 7.24 6.20 1.07
CA ALA A 73 8.12 6.70 2.11
C ALA A 73 7.41 7.77 2.96
N LEU A 74 7.58 7.72 4.28
CA LEU A 74 7.05 8.73 5.19
C LEU A 74 7.94 9.98 5.13
N GLY A 75 7.33 11.16 5.01
CA GLY A 75 8.04 12.45 4.99
C GLY A 75 8.80 12.75 3.68
N TYR A 76 8.70 11.90 2.66
CA TYR A 76 9.35 12.11 1.37
C TYR A 76 8.41 11.71 0.22
N LYS A 77 8.42 12.48 -0.88
CA LYS A 77 7.73 12.12 -2.12
C LYS A 77 8.50 11.03 -2.84
N GLY A 78 8.42 9.80 -2.35
CA GLY A 78 9.08 8.64 -2.93
C GLY A 78 8.42 7.34 -2.51
N VAL A 79 8.78 6.29 -3.24
CA VAL A 79 8.24 4.94 -3.07
C VAL A 79 9.37 3.95 -2.79
N PHE A 80 9.02 2.88 -2.09
CA PHE A 80 9.89 1.74 -1.84
C PHE A 80 9.74 0.71 -2.96
N CYS A 81 10.86 0.40 -3.61
CA CYS A 81 10.95 -0.53 -4.73
C CYS A 81 11.92 -1.65 -4.33
N TYR A 82 11.45 -2.89 -4.25
CA TYR A 82 12.29 -4.03 -3.88
C TYR A 82 12.73 -4.80 -5.13
N ASN A 83 14.03 -4.93 -5.34
CA ASN A 83 14.57 -5.74 -6.41
C ASN A 83 14.82 -7.16 -5.92
N VAL A 84 14.11 -8.13 -6.52
CA VAL A 84 14.17 -9.55 -6.13
C VAL A 84 15.51 -10.19 -6.49
N GLU A 85 16.11 -9.80 -7.62
CA GLU A 85 17.38 -10.37 -8.10
C GLU A 85 18.57 -9.97 -7.22
N LYS A 86 18.63 -8.68 -6.85
CA LYS A 86 19.70 -8.10 -6.04
C LYS A 86 19.41 -8.17 -4.53
N ASN A 87 18.23 -8.67 -4.14
CA ASN A 87 17.73 -8.63 -2.77
C ASN A 87 17.87 -7.25 -2.10
N LYS A 88 17.68 -6.18 -2.88
CA LYS A 88 17.97 -4.81 -2.44
C LYS A 88 16.72 -3.93 -2.51
N LEU A 89 16.52 -3.17 -1.44
CA LEU A 89 15.47 -2.16 -1.36
C LEU A 89 15.99 -0.82 -1.88
N TRP A 90 15.26 -0.23 -2.81
CA TRP A 90 15.51 1.10 -3.35
C TRP A 90 14.41 2.06 -2.92
N MET A 91 14.76 3.31 -2.70
CA MET A 91 13.81 4.40 -2.52
C MET A 91 13.95 5.33 -3.72
N SER A 92 12.87 5.63 -4.44
CA SER A 92 12.95 6.55 -5.57
C SER A 92 11.69 7.41 -5.68
N ARG A 93 11.89 8.67 -6.11
CA ARG A 93 10.80 9.60 -6.42
C ARG A 93 10.21 9.34 -7.80
N HIS A 94 11.06 8.97 -8.77
CA HIS A 94 10.69 8.81 -10.17
C HIS A 94 10.61 7.32 -10.48
N VAL A 95 9.38 6.82 -10.55
CA VAL A 95 9.10 5.40 -10.73
C VAL A 95 7.95 5.23 -11.70
N VAL A 96 8.16 4.39 -12.71
CA VAL A 96 7.09 3.94 -13.61
C VAL A 96 6.48 2.67 -13.00
N HIS A 97 5.16 2.66 -12.83
CA HIS A 97 4.43 1.53 -12.26
C HIS A 97 3.69 0.82 -13.38
N ASP A 98 3.81 -0.50 -13.42
CA ASP A 98 3.04 -1.35 -14.29
C ASP A 98 2.11 -2.21 -13.43
N GLU A 99 0.86 -1.77 -13.34
CA GLU A 99 -0.17 -2.39 -12.50
C GLU A 99 -0.75 -3.68 -13.13
N THR A 100 -0.34 -4.02 -14.35
CA THR A 100 -0.76 -5.26 -15.02
C THR A 100 0.13 -6.45 -14.65
N ILE A 101 1.35 -6.17 -14.16
CA ILE A 101 2.36 -7.17 -13.85
C ILE A 101 2.53 -7.28 -12.34
N PHE A 102 2.39 -8.50 -11.83
CA PHE A 102 2.63 -8.84 -10.43
C PHE A 102 3.74 -9.89 -10.35
N PRO A 103 5.00 -9.49 -10.07
CA PRO A 103 6.16 -10.39 -10.13
C PRO A 103 6.03 -11.63 -9.23
N TYR A 104 5.26 -11.55 -8.15
CA TYR A 104 5.00 -12.66 -7.23
C TYR A 104 3.80 -13.55 -7.60
N HIS A 105 2.96 -13.13 -8.54
CA HIS A 105 1.80 -13.91 -9.01
C HIS A 105 2.13 -14.86 -10.15
N ILE A 106 3.37 -14.86 -10.66
CA ILE A 106 3.82 -15.86 -11.63
C ILE A 106 3.87 -17.20 -10.90
N THR A 107 2.77 -17.95 -11.00
CA THR A 107 2.75 -19.34 -10.58
C THR A 107 3.83 -20.06 -11.38
N PRO A 108 4.70 -20.90 -10.78
CA PRO A 108 5.58 -21.78 -11.53
C PRO A 108 4.80 -22.92 -12.19
N ALA A 109 3.70 -22.59 -12.87
CA ALA A 109 2.99 -23.47 -13.77
C ALA A 109 3.49 -23.14 -15.19
N SER A 110 4.22 -24.09 -15.77
CA SER A 110 4.68 -24.15 -17.16
C SER A 110 5.92 -23.30 -17.54
N LYS A 111 7.11 -23.89 -17.36
CA LYS A 111 8.15 -23.76 -18.38
C LYS A 111 7.72 -24.63 -19.57
N SER A 112 6.79 -24.14 -20.39
CA SER A 112 6.47 -24.75 -21.69
C SER A 112 7.24 -24.03 -22.77
N THR A 113 8.12 -24.76 -23.42
CA THR A 113 8.84 -24.44 -24.65
C THR A 113 7.91 -23.83 -25.72
N ALA A 114 8.45 -22.86 -26.46
CA ALA A 114 7.78 -22.11 -27.52
C ALA A 114 7.05 -22.98 -28.57
N SER A 115 5.87 -22.53 -29.01
CA SER A 115 5.50 -22.46 -30.43
C SER A 115 4.19 -21.68 -30.63
N SER A 116 4.18 -20.91 -31.71
CA SER A 116 3.13 -20.08 -32.28
C SER A 116 1.84 -20.83 -32.66
N SER A 117 0.67 -20.28 -32.35
CA SER A 117 -0.45 -19.98 -33.30
C SER A 117 -1.81 -19.75 -32.60
N SER A 118 -2.50 -18.70 -33.08
CA SER A 118 -3.95 -18.53 -33.23
C SER A 118 -4.95 -18.93 -32.12
N SER A 119 -5.71 -17.89 -31.72
CA SER A 119 -7.16 -17.88 -31.37
C SER A 119 -7.67 -18.65 -30.14
N ARG A 120 -8.02 -17.90 -29.08
CA ARG A 120 -9.40 -17.62 -28.61
C ARG A 120 -9.37 -16.89 -27.25
N PRO A 121 -10.26 -15.93 -26.97
CA PRO A 121 -10.35 -15.30 -25.66
C PRO A 121 -11.16 -16.21 -24.71
N CYS A 122 -10.53 -16.68 -23.63
CA CYS A 122 -11.22 -17.28 -22.50
C CYS A 122 -11.50 -16.16 -21.48
N GLN A 123 -12.77 -15.82 -21.31
CA GLN A 123 -13.25 -14.95 -20.26
C GLN A 123 -13.02 -15.65 -18.91
N SER A 124 -12.01 -15.25 -18.16
CA SER A 124 -11.90 -15.60 -16.74
C SER A 124 -12.65 -14.54 -15.93
N SER A 125 -13.94 -14.77 -15.71
CA SER A 125 -14.67 -14.10 -14.64
C SER A 125 -14.19 -14.69 -13.31
N ALA A 126 -13.15 -14.10 -12.73
CA ALA A 126 -12.75 -14.40 -11.36
C ALA A 126 -13.82 -13.82 -10.41
N SER A 127 -14.83 -14.62 -10.07
CA SER A 127 -15.75 -14.29 -8.99
C SER A 127 -15.01 -14.40 -7.66
N TYR A 128 -14.64 -13.27 -7.07
CA TYR A 128 -14.18 -13.23 -5.68
C TYR A 128 -15.34 -13.57 -4.75
N GLN A 129 -15.41 -14.82 -4.30
CA GLN A 129 -16.28 -15.24 -3.20
C GLN A 129 -15.55 -14.93 -1.88
N TYR A 130 -15.98 -13.87 -1.19
CA TYR A 130 -15.55 -13.61 0.19
C TYR A 130 -16.39 -14.49 1.14
N SER A 131 -15.83 -15.60 1.60
CA SER A 131 -16.41 -16.36 2.71
C SER A 131 -16.10 -15.65 4.02
N VAL A 132 -17.09 -14.95 4.58
CA VAL A 132 -17.03 -14.37 5.93
C VAL A 132 -17.21 -15.50 6.95
N PRO A 133 -16.28 -15.73 7.89
CA PRO A 133 -16.52 -16.70 8.95
C PRO A 133 -17.58 -16.15 9.92
N SER A 134 -18.71 -16.85 9.98
CA SER A 134 -19.80 -16.61 10.93
C SER A 134 -19.41 -17.14 12.31
N SER A 135 -18.85 -16.27 13.16
CA SER A 135 -18.80 -16.50 14.60
C SER A 135 -18.65 -15.17 15.35
N PHE A 136 -19.75 -14.41 15.43
CA PHE A 136 -19.96 -13.48 16.52
C PHE A 136 -21.18 -13.98 17.32
N VAL A 137 -20.89 -14.82 18.31
CA VAL A 137 -21.80 -15.06 19.42
C VAL A 137 -21.85 -13.75 20.21
N SER A 138 -23.04 -13.15 20.31
CA SER A 138 -23.31 -12.01 21.16
C SER A 138 -23.25 -12.40 22.65
N PRO A 139 -22.77 -11.52 23.53
CA PRO A 139 -23.29 -11.44 24.89
C PRO A 139 -24.25 -10.24 25.01
N ALA A 140 -25.39 -10.48 25.64
CA ALA A 140 -26.40 -9.50 26.04
C ALA A 140 -25.92 -8.65 27.25
N PRO A 141 -26.67 -7.61 27.68
CA PRO A 141 -26.11 -6.39 28.27
C PRO A 141 -25.87 -6.45 29.77
N SER A 142 -24.86 -5.74 30.25
CA SER A 142 -24.72 -5.33 31.65
C SER A 142 -24.27 -3.86 31.74
N SER A 143 -24.82 -3.19 32.75
CA SER A 143 -24.97 -1.74 32.95
C SER A 143 -23.66 -0.98 33.34
N PRO A 144 -23.68 0.35 33.57
CA PRO A 144 -22.58 1.27 33.24
C PRO A 144 -21.52 1.39 34.34
N ILE A 145 -20.25 1.51 33.95
CA ILE A 145 -19.16 1.92 34.87
C ILE A 145 -18.21 2.90 34.15
N GLN A 146 -18.20 4.12 34.68
CA GLN A 146 -17.25 5.24 34.62
C GLN A 146 -16.02 5.18 33.70
N SER A 147 -15.89 6.26 32.92
CA SER A 147 -14.68 6.72 32.23
C SER A 147 -13.55 7.10 33.19
N PRO A 148 -12.30 6.70 32.95
CA PRO A 148 -11.13 7.42 33.45
C PRO A 148 -10.63 8.41 32.39
N MET A 149 -10.58 9.69 32.78
CA MET A 149 -9.84 10.75 32.07
C MET A 149 -8.36 10.35 31.97
N LEU A 150 -7.76 10.53 30.79
CA LEU A 150 -6.31 10.57 30.63
C LEU A 150 -5.82 12.02 30.83
N PRO A 151 -4.71 12.23 31.56
CA PRO A 151 -4.19 13.57 31.83
C PRO A 151 -3.56 14.18 30.57
N ILE A 152 -3.84 15.47 30.39
CA ILE A 152 -3.28 16.34 29.36
C ILE A 152 -1.79 16.54 29.63
N LEU A 153 -0.92 16.08 28.73
CA LEU A 153 0.48 16.51 28.68
C LEU A 153 0.51 17.94 28.16
N GLN A 154 0.72 18.90 29.07
CA GLN A 154 1.05 20.28 28.69
C GLN A 154 2.49 20.34 28.17
N VAL A 155 2.64 20.64 26.88
CA VAL A 155 3.91 21.07 26.31
C VAL A 155 4.11 22.53 26.72
N VAL A 156 5.04 22.77 27.65
CA VAL A 156 5.51 24.11 28.02
C VAL A 156 6.41 24.61 26.88
N LEU A 157 6.02 25.70 26.22
CA LEU A 157 6.89 26.45 25.32
C LEU A 157 7.72 27.45 26.15
N PRO A 158 9.05 27.57 25.95
CA PRO A 158 9.82 28.62 26.60
C PRO A 158 9.51 29.96 25.94
N PHE A 159 9.01 30.89 26.78
CA PHE A 159 8.85 32.30 26.48
C PHE A 159 10.22 32.96 26.73
N ASP A 160 10.81 33.57 25.70
CA ASP A 160 11.95 34.48 25.85
C ASP A 160 11.45 35.90 25.55
N SER A 161 11.65 36.82 26.50
CA SER A 161 11.23 38.22 26.42
C SER A 161 12.47 39.12 26.40
N PRO A 162 12.47 40.23 25.64
CA PRO A 162 13.62 41.12 25.58
C PRO A 162 13.55 42.21 26.66
N SER A 163 14.71 42.72 27.05
CA SER A 163 14.91 44.02 27.69
C SER A 163 16.22 44.62 27.20
#